data_AF-A0A1Y4JPW7-F1
#
_entry.id   AF-A0A1Y4JPW7-F1
#
_cell.length_a   1.000
_cell.length_b   1.000
_cell.length_c   1.000
_cell.angle_alpha   90.00
_cell.angle_beta   90.00
_cell.angle_gamma   90.00
#
_symmetry.space_group_name_H-M   'P 1'
#
loop_
_entity.id
_entity.type
_entity.pdbx_description
1 polymer ?
#
loop_
_entity_poly.entity_id
_entity_poly.type
_entity_poly.pdbx_seq_one_letter_code
_entity_poly.pdbx_strand_id
1 'polypeptide(L)'
;MTLKKYIITCYIAFSVINTLILTCICYFTNNFLLFAGENFNQYLLAQKVCECLGWSKKIDYDDAIFINVSYGKELVLEQGEGTDDIVGSNVITDRRKLYKFLELLNKSQRYKYVLMDIMFDKDHITEYDDVLFSLLERMNKLVFVNHDSVRIACPMLKKKTAHAVSNTQTGEFVCDLIYKYIKQDRSR
;
A
#
# COMPACT_ATOMS: atom_id res chain seq x y z
N MET A 1 -36.44 -5.99 49.83
CA MET A 1 -35.14 -6.30 49.19
C MET A 1 -34.04 -5.73 50.07
N THR A 2 -33.05 -6.51 50.51
CA THR A 2 -32.02 -6.02 51.45
C THR A 2 -31.04 -5.08 50.74
N LEU A 3 -30.54 -4.04 51.42
CA LEU A 3 -29.62 -3.02 50.85
C LEU A 3 -28.43 -3.65 50.12
N LYS A 4 -27.88 -4.75 50.67
CA LYS A 4 -26.80 -5.53 50.06
C LYS A 4 -27.20 -6.17 48.73
N LYS A 5 -28.42 -6.70 48.61
CA LYS A 5 -28.95 -7.24 47.34
C LYS A 5 -29.14 -6.15 46.30
N TYR A 6 -29.63 -4.97 46.71
CA TYR A 6 -29.80 -3.82 45.81
C TYR A 6 -28.47 -3.35 45.21
N ILE A 7 -27.44 -3.18 46.06
CA ILE A 7 -26.10 -2.76 45.61
C ILE A 7 -25.51 -3.77 44.62
N ILE A 8 -25.61 -5.07 44.92
CA ILE A 8 -25.10 -6.14 44.04
C ILE A 8 -25.82 -6.10 42.68
N THR A 9 -27.14 -5.92 42.66
CA THR A 9 -27.91 -5.82 41.41
C THR A 9 -27.48 -4.61 40.57
N CYS A 10 -27.21 -3.46 41.19
CA CYS A 10 -26.71 -2.27 40.48
C CYS A 10 -25.31 -2.50 39.86
N TYR A 11 -24.41 -3.16 40.56
CA TYR A 11 -23.08 -3.50 40.02
C TYR A 11 -23.16 -4.48 38.84
N ILE A 12 -24.03 -5.49 38.94
CA ILE A 12 -24.27 -6.43 37.84
C ILE A 12 -24.85 -5.70 36.63
N ALA A 13 -25.85 -4.84 36.83
CA ALA A 13 -26.44 -4.05 35.75
C ALA A 13 -25.40 -3.14 35.08
N PHE A 14 -24.55 -2.46 35.86
CA PHE A 14 -23.47 -1.62 35.34
C PHE A 14 -22.44 -2.43 34.53
N SER A 15 -22.04 -3.62 35.01
CA SER A 15 -21.11 -4.50 34.30
C SER A 15 -21.69 -5.01 32.97
N VAL A 16 -22.97 -5.40 32.97
CA VAL A 16 -23.67 -5.85 31.76
C VAL A 16 -23.77 -4.72 30.73
N ILE A 17 -24.11 -3.49 31.17
CA ILE A 17 -24.18 -2.31 30.30
C ILE A 17 -22.80 -2.02 29.68
N ASN A 18 -21.73 -2.01 30.47
CA ASN A 18 -20.39 -1.79 29.94
C ASN A 18 -19.95 -2.88 28.96
N THR A 19 -20.28 -4.14 29.26
CA THR A 19 -19.97 -5.26 28.38
C THR A 19 -20.74 -5.13 27.05
N LEU A 20 -22.01 -4.73 27.09
CA LEU A 20 -22.80 -4.47 25.88
C LEU A 20 -22.22 -3.31 25.07
N ILE A 21 -21.86 -2.20 25.72
CA ILE A 21 -21.24 -1.04 25.05
C ILE A 21 -19.93 -1.44 24.39
N LEU A 22 -19.05 -2.13 25.13
CA LEU A 22 -17.76 -2.58 24.61
C LEU A 22 -17.93 -3.58 23.47
N THR A 23 -18.89 -4.50 23.59
CA THR A 23 -19.20 -5.46 22.52
C THR A 23 -19.75 -4.76 21.28
N CYS A 24 -20.61 -3.74 21.43
CA CYS A 24 -21.07 -2.92 20.32
C CYS A 24 -19.90 -2.16 19.68
N ILE A 25 -19.03 -1.54 20.47
CA ILE A 25 -17.84 -0.86 19.94
C ILE A 25 -16.95 -1.84 19.17
N CYS A 26 -16.66 -3.01 19.72
CA CYS A 26 -15.87 -4.05 19.04
C CYS A 26 -16.56 -4.56 17.77
N TYR A 27 -17.88 -4.79 17.83
CA TYR A 27 -18.65 -5.24 16.67
C TYR A 27 -18.68 -4.19 15.57
N PHE A 28 -18.92 -2.93 15.91
CA PHE A 28 -18.93 -1.83 14.95
C PHE A 28 -17.52 -1.53 14.45
N THR A 29 -16.48 -1.55 15.26
CA THR A 29 -15.10 -1.35 14.78
C THR A 29 -14.65 -2.50 13.87
N ASN A 30 -15.06 -3.74 14.15
CA ASN A 30 -14.66 -4.90 13.35
C ASN A 30 -15.54 -5.12 12.09
N ASN A 31 -16.80 -4.65 12.10
CA ASN A 31 -17.72 -4.74 10.96
C ASN A 31 -17.97 -3.41 10.24
N PHE A 32 -17.45 -2.29 10.74
CA PHE A 32 -17.40 -1.08 9.92
C PHE A 32 -16.55 -1.43 8.72
N LEU A 33 -17.15 -1.30 7.53
CA LEU A 33 -16.45 -1.46 6.26
C LEU A 33 -15.15 -0.64 6.23
N LEU A 34 -15.04 0.46 6.99
CA LEU A 34 -13.84 1.27 7.12
C LEU A 34 -12.59 0.54 7.65
N PHE A 35 -12.75 -0.57 8.38
CA PHE A 35 -11.65 -1.40 8.89
C PHE A 35 -11.66 -2.81 8.30
N ALA A 36 -12.74 -3.16 7.57
CA ALA A 36 -12.90 -4.41 6.86
C ALA A 36 -12.85 -4.14 5.35
N GLY A 37 -11.63 -4.06 4.81
CA GLY A 37 -11.38 -4.28 3.40
C GLY A 37 -10.57 -3.20 2.69
N GLU A 38 -9.29 -3.47 2.45
CA GLU A 38 -8.62 -3.51 1.12
C GLU A 38 -8.65 -2.28 0.18
N ASN A 39 -9.47 -1.28 0.43
CA ASN A 39 -9.67 -0.12 -0.42
C ASN A 39 -8.76 1.02 0.03
N PHE A 40 -7.91 1.51 -0.86
CA PHE A 40 -7.06 2.69 -0.67
C PHE A 40 -7.81 3.91 -0.09
N ASN A 41 -9.11 4.03 -0.41
CA ASN A 41 -10.01 5.05 0.15
C ASN A 41 -10.18 4.97 1.68
N GLN A 42 -10.11 3.78 2.27
CA GLN A 42 -10.19 3.59 3.72
C GLN A 42 -8.90 4.02 4.41
N TYR A 43 -7.75 3.74 3.80
CA TYR A 43 -6.46 4.26 4.24
C TYR A 43 -6.41 5.79 4.20
N LEU A 44 -6.89 6.39 3.10
CA LEU A 44 -7.01 7.85 3.00
C LEU A 44 -7.95 8.43 4.06
N LEU A 45 -9.05 7.74 4.39
CA LEU A 45 -9.98 8.19 5.41
C LEU A 45 -9.39 8.05 6.83
N ALA A 46 -8.75 6.92 7.14
CA ALA A 46 -8.02 6.70 8.38
C ALA A 46 -6.91 7.75 8.56
N GLN A 47 -6.18 8.06 7.49
CA GLN A 47 -5.19 9.12 7.48
C GLN A 47 -5.83 10.49 7.76
N LYS A 48 -6.94 10.84 7.10
CA LYS A 48 -7.67 12.09 7.37
C LYS A 48 -8.18 12.17 8.82
N VAL A 49 -8.62 11.07 9.40
CA VAL A 49 -9.03 11.00 10.82
C VAL A 49 -7.82 11.23 11.73
N CYS A 50 -6.70 10.56 11.46
CA CYS A 50 -5.44 10.75 12.19
C CYS A 50 -4.88 12.18 12.05
N GLU A 51 -5.02 12.82 10.89
CA GLU A 51 -4.68 14.22 10.66
C GLU A 51 -5.58 15.16 11.48
N CYS A 52 -6.89 14.91 11.48
CA CYS A 52 -7.87 15.68 12.27
C CYS A 52 -7.61 15.58 13.78
N LEU A 53 -7.22 14.40 14.27
CA LEU A 53 -6.87 14.16 15.66
C LEU A 53 -5.44 14.61 16.03
N GLY A 54 -4.67 15.15 15.08
CA GLY A 54 -3.28 15.58 15.29
C GLY A 54 -2.29 14.44 15.55
N TRP A 55 -2.69 13.19 15.32
CA TRP A 55 -1.86 12.00 15.51
C TRP A 55 -0.92 11.72 14.33
N SER A 56 -1.15 12.36 13.18
CA SER A 56 -0.27 12.26 12.02
C SER A 56 -0.09 13.61 11.33
N LYS A 57 1.10 13.82 10.72
CA LYS A 57 1.32 14.96 9.83
C LYS A 57 0.67 14.66 8.48
N LYS A 58 -0.02 15.65 7.92
CA LYS A 58 -0.56 15.58 6.55
C LYS A 58 0.52 15.14 5.57
N ILE A 59 0.26 14.06 4.83
CA ILE A 59 1.12 13.68 3.71
C ILE A 59 0.83 14.67 2.60
N ASP A 60 1.81 15.50 2.30
CA ASP A 60 1.74 16.44 1.19
C ASP A 60 2.02 15.67 -0.10
N TYR A 61 1.03 15.64 -0.98
CA TYR A 61 1.09 14.95 -2.28
C TYR A 61 1.47 15.90 -3.41
N ASP A 62 1.68 17.19 -3.13
CA ASP A 62 1.99 18.20 -4.16
C ASP A 62 3.32 17.91 -4.87
N ASP A 63 4.23 17.17 -4.21
CA ASP A 63 5.51 16.71 -4.76
C ASP A 63 5.49 15.26 -5.28
N ALA A 64 4.32 14.61 -5.34
CA ALA A 64 4.16 13.22 -5.77
C ALA A 64 3.54 13.12 -7.18
N ILE A 65 4.11 12.24 -8.02
CA ILE A 65 3.56 11.91 -9.33
C ILE A 65 3.06 10.47 -9.29
N PHE A 66 1.76 10.29 -9.53
CA PHE A 66 1.13 8.97 -9.63
C PHE A 66 1.03 8.54 -11.08
N ILE A 67 1.42 7.29 -11.35
CA ILE A 67 1.43 6.68 -12.68
C ILE A 67 0.61 5.41 -12.62
N ASN A 68 -0.29 5.25 -13.59
CA ASN A 68 -1.22 4.14 -13.59
C ASN A 68 -0.56 2.87 -14.18
N VAL A 69 -0.65 1.78 -13.42
CA VAL A 69 -0.21 0.42 -13.78
C VAL A 69 -1.33 -0.62 -13.60
N SER A 70 -2.58 -0.18 -13.41
CA SER A 70 -3.73 -1.02 -13.02
C SER A 70 -4.12 -2.11 -14.01
N TYR A 71 -3.64 -2.04 -15.25
CA TYR A 71 -3.96 -2.99 -16.32
C TYR A 71 -3.11 -4.29 -16.26
N GLY A 72 -2.21 -4.42 -15.29
CA GLY A 72 -1.43 -5.64 -15.06
C GLY A 72 -0.14 -5.35 -14.30
N LYS A 73 -0.02 -5.88 -13.08
CA LYS A 73 1.18 -5.68 -12.22
C LYS A 73 2.43 -6.33 -12.79
N GLU A 74 2.24 -7.33 -13.64
CA GLU A 74 3.31 -8.02 -14.35
C GLU A 74 3.62 -7.35 -15.70
N LEU A 75 2.82 -6.35 -16.12
CA LEU A 75 2.98 -5.61 -17.37
C LEU A 75 3.15 -6.53 -18.60
N VAL A 76 2.47 -7.67 -18.56
CA VAL A 76 2.24 -8.58 -19.67
C VAL A 76 0.87 -8.25 -20.23
N LEU A 77 0.68 -8.39 -21.55
CA LEU A 77 -0.61 -8.15 -22.19
C LEU A 77 -1.64 -9.15 -21.69
N GLU A 78 -2.45 -8.76 -20.71
CA GLU A 78 -3.63 -9.50 -20.29
C GLU A 78 -4.84 -9.06 -21.10
N GLN A 79 -5.56 -10.02 -21.67
CA GLN A 79 -6.79 -9.76 -22.39
C GLN A 79 -7.93 -9.55 -21.39
N GLY A 80 -8.16 -8.28 -21.05
CA GLY A 80 -9.43 -7.81 -20.51
C GLY A 80 -9.54 -7.90 -18.99
N GLU A 81 -9.22 -6.81 -18.30
CA GLU A 81 -9.80 -6.54 -16.99
C GLU A 81 -9.90 -5.02 -16.74
N GLY A 82 -11.13 -4.61 -16.41
CA GLY A 82 -11.45 -3.63 -15.36
C GLY A 82 -11.08 -2.16 -15.56
N THR A 83 -12.06 -1.36 -15.97
CA THR A 83 -12.26 -0.01 -15.42
C THR A 83 -12.65 -0.16 -13.94
N ASP A 84 -12.09 0.65 -13.03
CA ASP A 84 -12.92 1.38 -12.04
C ASP A 84 -12.15 2.21 -10.98
N ASP A 85 -10.82 2.17 -10.89
CA ASP A 85 -10.10 3.13 -10.03
C ASP A 85 -8.78 3.60 -10.67
N ILE A 86 -8.86 4.64 -11.50
CA ILE A 86 -7.69 5.21 -12.20
C ILE A 86 -7.09 6.33 -11.35
N VAL A 87 -5.96 6.04 -10.70
CA VAL A 87 -5.09 7.07 -10.10
C VAL A 87 -3.91 7.31 -11.05
N GLY A 88 -3.88 8.49 -11.69
CA GLY A 88 -2.81 8.92 -12.61
C GLY A 88 -3.23 8.97 -14.08
N SER A 89 -2.74 9.97 -14.83
CA SER A 89 -3.12 10.22 -16.23
C SER A 89 -2.28 9.45 -17.27
N ASN A 90 -1.09 8.98 -16.88
CA ASN A 90 -0.18 8.26 -17.75
C ASN A 90 -0.24 6.76 -17.44
N VAL A 91 -0.53 5.95 -18.45
CA VAL A 91 -0.68 4.49 -18.29
C VAL A 91 0.57 3.77 -18.80
N ILE A 92 1.22 3.02 -17.91
CA ILE A 92 2.29 2.08 -18.25
C ILE A 92 1.69 0.67 -18.20
N THR A 93 1.51 0.07 -19.37
CA THR A 93 0.84 -1.25 -19.53
C THR A 93 1.79 -2.37 -19.93
N ASP A 94 3.04 -2.05 -20.27
CA ASP A 94 4.00 -3.02 -20.79
C ASP A 94 5.45 -2.70 -20.37
N ARG A 95 6.30 -3.73 -20.40
CA ARG A 95 7.72 -3.64 -20.01
C ARG A 95 8.53 -2.63 -20.83
N ARG A 96 8.19 -2.43 -22.11
CA ARG A 96 8.87 -1.47 -23.00
C ARG A 96 8.58 -0.03 -22.60
N LYS A 97 7.32 0.31 -22.31
CA LYS A 97 6.92 1.63 -21.80
C LYS A 97 7.56 1.91 -20.45
N LEU A 98 7.57 0.91 -19.55
CA LEU A 98 8.24 1.03 -18.27
C LEU A 98 9.73 1.34 -18.43
N TYR A 99 10.43 0.58 -19.27
CA TYR A 99 11.84 0.80 -19.56
C TYR A 99 12.09 2.23 -20.05
N LYS A 100 11.35 2.70 -21.06
CA LYS A 100 11.51 4.07 -21.59
C LYS A 100 11.28 5.14 -20.53
N PHE A 101 10.24 4.97 -19.71
CA PHE A 101 9.94 5.90 -18.64
C PHE A 101 11.06 5.95 -17.60
N LEU A 102 11.50 4.79 -17.11
CA LEU A 102 12.58 4.69 -16.13
C LEU A 102 13.92 5.17 -16.69
N GLU A 103 14.17 4.99 -17.99
CA GLU A 103 15.38 5.48 -18.63
C GLU A 103 15.43 7.01 -18.63
N LEU A 104 14.30 7.67 -18.95
CA LEU A 104 14.17 9.12 -18.88
C LEU A 104 14.33 9.64 -17.44
N LEU A 105 13.71 8.96 -16.47
CA LEU A 105 13.90 9.30 -15.05
C LEU A 105 15.35 9.18 -14.64
N ASN A 106 16.01 8.07 -14.97
CA ASN A 106 17.41 7.83 -14.65
C ASN A 106 18.36 8.83 -15.35
N LYS A 107 18.02 9.33 -16.54
CA LYS A 107 18.77 10.40 -17.21
C LYS A 107 18.59 11.74 -16.49
N SER A 108 17.37 12.08 -16.08
CA SER A 108 17.09 13.36 -15.43
C SER A 108 17.60 13.44 -13.99
N GLN A 109 17.59 12.32 -13.25
CA GLN A 109 17.85 12.26 -11.79
C GLN A 109 16.97 13.22 -10.95
N ARG A 110 15.86 13.72 -11.51
CA ARG A 110 14.94 14.66 -10.86
C ARG A 110 13.85 13.94 -10.07
N TYR A 111 14.25 13.03 -9.20
CA TYR A 111 13.34 12.29 -8.33
C TYR A 111 14.00 11.96 -6.99
N LYS A 112 13.19 11.93 -5.94
CA LYS A 112 13.63 11.54 -4.60
C LYS A 112 13.56 10.03 -4.41
N TYR A 113 12.44 9.41 -4.77
CA TYR A 113 12.26 7.96 -4.79
C TYR A 113 11.28 7.57 -5.90
N VAL A 114 11.43 6.37 -6.44
CA VAL A 114 10.46 5.69 -7.29
C VAL A 114 9.93 4.48 -6.51
N LEU A 115 8.63 4.46 -6.28
CA LEU A 115 7.93 3.34 -5.64
C LEU A 115 7.08 2.68 -6.72
N MET A 116 7.30 1.39 -6.98
CA MET A 116 6.57 0.68 -8.02
C MET A 116 5.76 -0.47 -7.43
N ASP A 117 4.47 -0.43 -7.69
CA ASP A 117 3.58 -1.58 -7.52
C ASP A 117 3.61 -2.46 -8.79
N ILE A 118 4.79 -2.98 -9.10
CA ILE A 118 5.06 -3.83 -10.27
C ILE A 118 5.86 -5.03 -9.79
N MET A 119 5.48 -6.21 -10.27
CA MET A 119 6.10 -7.49 -9.93
C MET A 119 6.83 -8.09 -11.14
N PHE A 120 7.94 -8.76 -10.89
CA PHE A 120 8.76 -9.42 -11.91
C PHE A 120 8.87 -10.92 -11.60
N ASP A 121 7.88 -11.70 -12.02
CA ASP A 121 7.88 -13.15 -11.84
C ASP A 121 8.79 -13.83 -12.87
N LYS A 122 9.56 -14.84 -12.43
CA LYS A 122 10.35 -15.72 -13.30
C LYS A 122 9.49 -16.45 -14.34
N ASP A 123 8.20 -16.61 -14.08
CA ASP A 123 7.28 -17.33 -14.97
C ASP A 123 6.73 -16.42 -16.10
N HIS A 124 6.94 -15.11 -16.00
CA HIS A 124 6.45 -14.10 -16.94
C HIS A 124 7.59 -13.23 -17.50
N ILE A 125 8.47 -13.86 -18.29
CA ILE A 125 9.64 -13.20 -18.89
C ILE A 125 9.29 -12.57 -20.24
N THR A 126 9.84 -11.38 -20.50
CA THR A 126 9.72 -10.65 -21.78
C THR A 126 11.09 -10.34 -22.39
N GLU A 127 11.12 -10.01 -23.69
CA GLU A 127 12.35 -9.62 -24.41
C GLU A 127 13.01 -8.34 -23.86
N TYR A 128 12.30 -7.56 -23.03
CA TYR A 128 12.81 -6.31 -22.44
C TYR A 128 13.41 -6.50 -21.05
N ASP A 129 13.31 -7.70 -20.47
CA ASP A 129 13.64 -7.91 -19.06
C ASP A 129 15.14 -7.74 -18.79
N ASP A 130 16.02 -8.21 -19.67
CA ASP A 130 17.48 -8.06 -19.49
C ASP A 130 17.90 -6.59 -19.43
N VAL A 131 17.40 -5.78 -20.36
CA VAL A 131 17.69 -4.34 -20.43
C VAL A 131 17.02 -3.57 -19.30
N LEU A 132 15.81 -3.97 -18.91
CA LEU A 132 15.06 -3.40 -17.80
C LEU A 132 15.73 -3.70 -16.46
N PHE A 133 16.11 -4.93 -16.18
CA PHE A 133 16.77 -5.33 -14.93
C PHE A 133 18.13 -4.65 -14.78
N SER A 134 18.88 -4.54 -15.88
CA SER A 134 20.13 -3.78 -15.92
C SER A 134 19.91 -2.29 -15.59
N LEU A 135 18.80 -1.70 -16.03
CA LEU A 135 18.45 -0.32 -15.70
C LEU A 135 18.03 -0.19 -14.23
N LEU A 136 17.16 -1.09 -13.74
CA LEU A 136 16.69 -1.12 -12.36
C LEU A 136 17.85 -1.25 -11.38
N GLU A 137 18.85 -2.10 -11.70
CA GLU A 137 20.05 -2.24 -10.88
C GLU A 137 20.75 -0.89 -10.63
N ARG A 138 20.93 -0.09 -11.68
CA ARG A 138 21.60 1.22 -11.62
C ARG A 138 20.79 2.30 -10.90
N MET A 139 19.47 2.15 -10.80
CA MET A 139 18.60 3.14 -10.15
C MET A 139 18.60 2.96 -8.63
N ASN A 140 19.42 3.74 -7.91
CA ASN A 140 19.60 3.57 -6.46
C ASN A 140 18.39 3.93 -5.61
N LYS A 141 17.52 4.84 -6.09
CA LYS A 141 16.37 5.36 -5.35
C LYS A 141 15.05 4.76 -5.85
N LEU A 142 15.04 3.44 -6.01
CA LEU A 142 13.90 2.70 -6.55
C LEU A 142 13.62 1.47 -5.69
N VAL A 143 12.34 1.28 -5.37
CA VAL A 143 11.84 0.12 -4.62
C VAL A 143 10.58 -0.41 -5.28
N PHE A 144 10.43 -1.73 -5.32
CA PHE A 144 9.25 -2.39 -5.89
C PHE A 144 8.76 -3.57 -5.04
N VAL A 145 7.54 -4.04 -5.30
CA VAL A 145 6.90 -5.12 -4.53
C VAL A 145 7.59 -6.46 -4.77
N ASN A 146 7.72 -7.25 -3.71
CA ASN A 146 7.82 -8.69 -3.83
C ASN A 146 6.87 -9.39 -2.87
N HIS A 147 6.13 -10.38 -3.38
CA HIS A 147 5.29 -11.28 -2.59
C HIS A 147 6.03 -12.61 -2.34
N ASP A 148 5.79 -13.22 -1.18
CA ASP A 148 6.46 -14.48 -0.79
C ASP A 148 6.07 -15.67 -1.68
N SER A 149 4.90 -15.61 -2.32
CA SER A 149 4.41 -16.61 -3.26
C SER A 149 5.10 -16.55 -4.63
N VAL A 150 5.83 -15.46 -4.93
CA VAL A 150 6.36 -15.17 -6.26
C VAL A 150 7.88 -15.27 -6.25
N ARG A 151 8.42 -15.92 -7.29
CA ARG A 151 9.86 -16.02 -7.46
C ARG A 151 10.33 -14.93 -8.40
N ILE A 152 11.13 -14.00 -7.88
CA ILE A 152 11.68 -12.89 -8.64
C ILE A 152 12.49 -13.41 -9.84
N ALA A 153 12.20 -12.89 -11.04
CA ALA A 153 12.90 -13.21 -12.28
C ALA A 153 14.41 -12.93 -12.23
N CYS A 154 14.81 -11.85 -11.56
CA CYS A 154 16.21 -11.48 -11.37
C CYS A 154 16.60 -11.42 -9.88
N PRO A 155 17.38 -12.40 -9.37
CA PRO A 155 17.80 -12.44 -7.97
C PRO A 155 18.57 -11.19 -7.50
N MET A 156 19.30 -10.53 -8.40
CA MET A 156 20.06 -9.31 -8.08
C MET A 156 19.16 -8.14 -7.67
N LEU A 157 17.89 -8.16 -8.09
CA LEU A 157 16.93 -7.11 -7.76
C LEU A 157 16.26 -7.33 -6.39
N LYS A 158 16.46 -8.48 -5.73
CA LYS A 158 15.91 -8.76 -4.39
C LYS A 158 16.32 -7.72 -3.33
N LYS A 159 17.48 -7.07 -3.51
CA LYS A 159 17.93 -5.96 -2.63
C LYS A 159 17.08 -4.68 -2.77
N LYS A 160 16.33 -4.55 -3.86
CA LYS A 160 15.45 -3.41 -4.17
C LYS A 160 13.98 -3.73 -3.95
N THR A 161 13.65 -4.92 -3.45
CA THR A 161 12.28 -5.26 -3.12
C THR A 161 11.97 -4.90 -1.69
N ALA A 162 10.78 -4.35 -1.46
CA ALA A 162 10.17 -4.37 -0.15
C ALA A 162 9.25 -5.59 -0.07
N HIS A 163 9.33 -6.33 1.04
CA HIS A 163 8.41 -7.44 1.28
C HIS A 163 7.01 -6.89 1.50
N ALA A 164 6.08 -7.30 0.64
CA ALA A 164 4.66 -7.26 0.95
C ALA A 164 4.30 -8.59 1.61
N VAL A 165 3.84 -8.56 2.86
CA VAL A 165 3.34 -9.77 3.54
C VAL A 165 2.17 -10.31 2.72
N SER A 166 2.03 -11.62 2.58
CA SER A 166 1.08 -12.28 1.65
C SER A 166 -0.40 -11.86 1.77
N ASN A 167 -0.78 -11.13 2.82
CA ASN A 167 -2.14 -10.65 3.08
C ASN A 167 -2.28 -9.13 2.95
N THR A 168 -1.20 -8.37 2.69
CA THR A 168 -1.32 -6.93 2.41
C THR A 168 -1.69 -6.77 0.95
N GLN A 169 -2.94 -6.40 0.68
CA GLN A 169 -3.32 -5.97 -0.66
C GLN A 169 -2.54 -4.71 -1.05
N THR A 170 -2.26 -4.59 -2.34
CA THR A 170 -1.28 -3.68 -2.94
C THR A 170 -1.41 -2.19 -2.59
N GLY A 171 -2.60 -1.73 -2.21
CA GLY A 171 -2.79 -0.37 -1.70
C GLY A 171 -2.10 -0.11 -0.35
N GLU A 172 -1.98 -1.14 0.50
CA GLU A 172 -1.31 -1.04 1.80
C GLU A 172 0.20 -0.92 1.63
N PHE A 173 0.77 -1.65 0.66
CA PHE A 173 2.20 -1.63 0.36
C PHE A 173 2.70 -0.24 -0.01
N VAL A 174 2.00 0.46 -0.92
CA VAL A 174 2.39 1.79 -1.36
C VAL A 174 2.35 2.77 -0.18
N CYS A 175 1.32 2.71 0.66
CA CYS A 175 1.19 3.52 1.87
C CYS A 175 2.31 3.24 2.89
N ASP A 176 2.64 1.97 3.12
CA ASP A 176 3.67 1.56 4.07
C ASP A 176 5.08 1.96 3.59
N LEU A 177 5.32 1.89 2.28
CA LEU A 177 6.57 2.38 1.66
C LEU A 177 6.68 3.90 1.67
N ILE A 178 5.60 4.60 1.32
CA ILE A 178 5.51 6.06 1.48
C ILE A 178 5.88 6.40 2.92
N TYR A 179 5.27 5.75 3.90
CA TYR A 179 5.55 6.03 5.31
C TYR A 179 7.01 5.72 5.68
N LYS A 180 7.54 4.55 5.30
CA LYS A 180 8.89 4.11 5.66
C LYS A 180 9.98 4.98 5.02
N TYR A 181 9.86 5.26 3.73
CA TYR A 181 10.91 5.94 2.96
C TYR A 181 10.78 7.47 2.94
N ILE A 182 9.56 8.03 3.00
CA ILE A 182 9.38 9.50 3.06
C ILE A 182 9.59 10.02 4.48
N LYS A 183 9.25 9.25 5.53
CA LYS A 183 9.46 9.68 6.92
C LYS A 183 10.92 9.61 7.36
N GLN A 184 11.66 8.55 6.99
CA GLN A 184 13.10 8.43 7.32
C GLN A 184 13.93 9.60 6.79
N ASP A 185 13.55 10.12 5.62
CA ASP A 185 14.28 11.19 4.95
C ASP A 185 13.87 12.60 5.38
N ARG A 186 12.94 12.72 6.35
CA ARG A 186 12.59 13.99 7.04
C ARG A 186 13.13 14.05 8.47
N SER A 187 13.75 12.96 8.95
CA SER A 187 14.36 12.85 10.28
C SER A 187 15.89 12.99 10.30
N ARG A 188 16.48 13.37 9.17
CA ARG A 188 17.87 13.81 9.01
C ARG A 188 17.88 15.25 8.56
#